data_AF-A0A7C0VL50-F1
#
_entry.id   AF-A0A7C0VL50-F1
#
_cell.length_a   1.000
_cell.length_b   1.000
_cell.length_c   1.000
_cell.angle_alpha   90.00
_cell.angle_beta   90.00
_cell.angle_gamma   90.00
#
_symmetry.space_group_name_H-M   'P 1'
#
loop_
_entity.id
_entity.type
_entity.pdbx_description
1 polymer ?
#
loop_
_entity_poly.entity_id
_entity_poly.type
_entity_poly.pdbx_seq_one_letter_code
_entity_poly.pdbx_strand_id
1 'polypeptide(L)' 'MIRMSTKQKIILHRFRDGYSERRIARELRINRETVRRYLAEHIRKLDQRYPFCHKPAEI' A
#
# COMPACT_ATOMS: atom_id res chain seq x y z
N MET A 1 16.31 -10.32 -3.58
CA MET A 1 15.94 -8.88 -3.55
C MET A 1 14.62 -8.70 -4.30
N ILE A 2 13.51 -8.43 -3.62
CA ILE A 2 12.22 -8.23 -4.30
C ILE A 2 12.28 -6.86 -4.99
N ARG A 3 12.50 -6.85 -6.31
CA ARG A 3 12.41 -5.63 -7.11
C ARG A 3 10.96 -5.16 -7.07
N MET A 4 10.73 -3.99 -6.49
CA MET A 4 9.41 -3.35 -6.47
C MET A 4 8.91 -3.20 -7.90
N SER A 5 7.77 -3.82 -8.21
CA SER A 5 7.16 -3.69 -9.52
C SER A 5 6.69 -2.23 -9.72
N THR A 6 6.69 -1.75 -10.96
CA THR A 6 6.23 -0.39 -11.29
C THR A 6 4.81 -0.15 -10.76
N LYS A 7 3.95 -1.18 -10.86
CA LYS A 7 2.58 -1.13 -10.33
C LYS A 7 2.54 -0.98 -8.81
N GLN A 8 3.37 -1.72 -8.06
CA GLN A 8 3.47 -1.57 -6.61
C GLN A 8 3.94 -0.17 -6.20
N LYS A 9 4.93 0.40 -6.91
CA LYS A 9 5.39 1.77 -6.64
C LYS A 9 4.28 2.79 -6.82
N ILE A 10 3.49 2.68 -7.89
CA ILE A 10 2.37 3.60 -8.15
C ILE A 10 1.29 3.45 -7.07
N ILE A 11 0.95 2.22 -6.66
CA ILE A 11 -0.01 1.97 -5.58
C ILE A 11 0.44 2.65 -4.28
N LEU A 12 1.71 2.48 -3.89
CA LEU A 12 2.24 3.10 -2.67
C LEU A 12 2.30 4.61 -2.77
N HIS A 13 2.66 5.17 -3.92
CA HIS A 13 2.64 6.62 -4.14
C HIS A 13 1.23 7.19 -3.94
N ARG A 14 0.23 6.61 -4.62
CA ARG A 14 -1.18 7.05 -4.49
C ARG A 14 -1.71 6.89 -3.07
N PHE A 15 -1.31 5.83 -2.37
CA PHE A 15 -1.68 5.64 -0.98
C PHE A 15 -1.08 6.73 -0.06
N ARG A 16 0.18 7.13 -0.30
CA ARG A 16 0.81 8.26 0.41
C ARG A 16 0.14 9.59 0.11
N ASP A 17 -0.41 9.75 -1.10
CA ASP A 17 -1.21 10.92 -1.50
C ASP A 17 -2.63 10.93 -0.85
N GLY A 18 -2.97 9.94 -0.01
CA GLY A 18 -4.26 9.86 0.69
C GLY A 18 -5.39 9.23 -0.13
N TYR A 19 -5.09 8.55 -1.23
CA TYR A 19 -6.12 7.91 -2.06
C TYR A 19 -6.63 6.64 -1.38
N SER A 20 -7.96 6.45 -1.37
CA SER A 20 -8.57 5.22 -0.87
C SER A 20 -8.27 4.03 -1.80
N GLU A 21 -8.23 2.82 -1.23
CA GLU A 21 -8.01 1.57 -1.98
C GLU A 21 -8.92 1.45 -3.22
N ARG A 22 -10.20 1.84 -3.07
CA ARG A 22 -11.20 1.80 -4.14
C ARG A 22 -10.84 2.74 -5.29
N ARG A 23 -10.33 3.94 -4.99
CA ARG A 23 -9.89 4.91 -5.99
C ARG A 23 -8.67 4.40 -6.74
N ILE A 24 -7.69 3.86 -6.01
CA ILE A 24 -6.47 3.26 -6.58
C ILE A 24 -6.81 2.08 -7.49
N ALA A 25 -7.69 1.18 -7.05
CA ALA A 25 -8.12 0.02 -7.84
C ALA A 25 -8.78 0.41 -9.17
N ARG A 26 -9.66 1.43 -9.16
CA ARG A 26 -10.32 1.94 -10.36
C ARG A 26 -9.34 2.60 -11.33
N GLU A 27 -8.46 3.47 -10.83
CA GLU A 27 -7.50 4.21 -11.65
C GLU A 27 -6.47 3.27 -12.32
N LEU A 28 -5.98 2.29 -11.57
CA LEU A 28 -4.99 1.33 -12.07
C LEU A 28 -5.61 0.11 -12.78
N ARG A 29 -6.94 -0.01 -12.81
CA ARG A 29 -7.68 -1.17 -13.33
C ARG A 29 -7.15 -2.50 -12.78
N ILE A 30 -6.93 -2.54 -11.47
CA ILE A 30 -6.47 -3.73 -10.75
C ILE A 30 -7.49 -4.13 -9.72
N ASN A 31 -7.52 -5.42 -9.37
CA ASN A 31 -8.40 -5.91 -8.34
C ASN A 31 -8.07 -5.21 -7.00
N ARG A 32 -9.12 -4.73 -6.31
CA ARG A 32 -9.01 -4.12 -4.98
C ARG A 32 -8.29 -5.04 -3.99
N GLU A 33 -8.50 -6.35 -4.08
CA GLU A 33 -7.82 -7.32 -3.23
C GLU A 33 -6.30 -7.29 -3.42
N THR A 34 -5.84 -7.10 -4.66
CA THR A 34 -4.42 -6.95 -4.97
C THR A 34 -3.84 -5.68 -4.36
N VAL A 35 -4.58 -4.57 -4.40
CA VAL A 35 -4.21 -3.31 -3.74
C VAL A 35 -4.08 -3.53 -2.24
N ARG A 36 -5.09 -4.14 -1.62
CA ARG A 36 -5.10 -4.43 -0.18
C ARG A 36 -3.93 -5.31 0.24
N ARG A 37 -3.63 -6.37 -0.51
CA ARG A 37 -2.48 -7.26 -0.23
C ARG A 37 -1.17 -6.48 -0.27
N TYR A 38 -0.95 -5.65 -1.28
CA TYR A 38 0.29 -4.87 -1.40
C TYR A 38 0.44 -3.80 -0.31
N LEU A 39 -0.65 -3.17 0.11
CA LEU A 39 -0.63 -2.23 1.23
C LEU A 39 -0.32 -2.95 2.55
N ALA A 40 -0.96 -4.10 2.81
CA ALA A 40 -0.70 -4.89 4.01
C ALA A 40 0.76 -5.38 4.08
N GLU A 41 1.30 -5.88 2.96
CA GLU A 41 2.72 -6.25 2.86
C GLU A 41 3.65 -5.06 3.11
N HIS A 42 3.29 -3.87 2.62
CA HIS A 42 4.08 -2.67 2.84
C HIS A 42 4.07 -2.23 4.30
N ILE A 43 2.89 -2.21 4.94
CA ILE A 43 2.74 -1.88 6.36
C ILE A 43 3.52 -2.87 7.22
N ARG A 44 3.40 -4.18 6.97
CA ARG A 44 4.16 -5.20 7.71
C ARG A 44 5.67 -5.03 7.58
N LYS A 45 6.17 -4.60 6.41
CA LYS A 45 7.59 -4.28 6.22
C LYS A 45 8.02 -3.01 6.96
N LEU A 46 7.14 -2.01 7.05
CA LEU A 46 7.39 -0.80 7.82
C LEU A 46 7.40 -1.11 9.31
N ASP A 47 6.45 -1.92 9.80
CA ASP A 47 6.35 -2.37 11.19
C ASP A 47 7.61 -3.13 11.63
N GLN A 48 8.08 -4.09 10.82
CA GLN A 48 9.35 -4.78 11.06
C GLN A 48 10.57 -3.84 11.13
N ARG A 49 10.52 -2.72 10.42
CA ARG A 49 11.62 -1.75 10.33
C ARG A 49 11.56 -0.69 11.44
N TYR A 50 10.35 -0.34 11.88
CA TYR A 50 10.08 0.72 12.86
C TYR A 50 8.98 0.28 13.85
N PRO A 51 9.27 -0.67 14.75
CA PRO A 51 8.26 -1.29 15.62
C PRO A 51 7.67 -0.34 16.69
N PHE A 52 8.20 0.88 16.83
CA PHE A 52 7.85 1.80 17.92
C PHE A 52 6.86 2.92 17.52
N CYS A 53 6.42 2.98 16.26
CA CYS A 53 5.53 4.04 15.78
C CYS A 53 4.38 3.47 14.95
N HIS A 54 3.39 2.91 15.63
CA HIS A 54 2.09 2.64 15.01
C HIS A 54 0.97 3.33 15.79
N LYS A 55 0.54 4.50 15.31
CA LYS A 55 -0.90 4.79 15.33
C LYS A 55 -1.47 4.12 14.08
N PRO A 56 -2.38 3.14 14.21
CA PRO A 56 -3.12 2.69 13.05
C PRO A 56 -3.90 3.91 12.55
N ALA A 57 -3.67 4.32 11.31
CA ALA A 57 -4.62 5.20 10.65
C ALA A 57 -5.90 4.37 10.52
N GLU A 58 -6.88 4.66 11.38
CA GLU A 58 -8.23 4.13 11.27
C GLU A 58 -8.73 4.41 9.84
N ILE A 59 -9.01 3.34 9.10
CA ILE A 59 -9.66 3.36 7.78
C ILE A 59 -11.14 3.08 7.99
#